data_AF-A0A661MGG6-F1
#
_entry.id   AF-A0A661MGG6-F1
#
_cell.length_a   1.000
_cell.length_b   1.000
_cell.length_c   1.000
_cell.angle_alpha   90.00
_cell.angle_beta   90.00
_cell.angle_gamma   90.00
#
_symmetry.space_group_name_H-M   'P 1'
#
loop_
_entity.id
_entity.type
_entity.pdbx_description
1 polymer ?
#
loop_
_entity_poly.entity_id
_entity_poly.type
_entity_poly.pdbx_seq_one_letter_code
_entity_poly.pdbx_strand_id
1 'polypeptide(L)'
;MLDAFENPTAAVTGPIMEAVADEIAQIRDDIEDSDFFDEILKVIADVQAEIDAATDEDGNLDIGGEVTFPTPNGGVSIEFICEGWDDPSPTVPDPANGTIQLTMRLVGGTIGPLIWGIVDECRFPVEIGPLRSEDSYDGKIAVHLGEFVSPSQNLHELPITFISDGTIGIDGRDVRIKQSFRVTFKLDDEGNADLDGLAILVELDETQSFVYFFEGDLTQGIRDASGTFACNLEERRCTGFSW
;
A
#
# COMPACT_ATOMS: atom_id res chain seq x y z
N MET A 1 4.24 -0.89 -15.20
CA MET A 1 3.51 -1.45 -14.05
C MET A 1 2.16 -0.79 -13.81
N LEU A 2 2.03 0.51 -13.50
CA LEU A 2 0.69 1.11 -13.32
C LEU A 2 -0.22 0.90 -14.56
N ASP A 3 0.37 1.02 -15.74
CA ASP A 3 -0.30 0.67 -17.01
C ASP A 3 -0.66 -0.82 -17.12
N ALA A 4 0.12 -1.71 -16.52
CA ALA A 4 -0.11 -3.16 -16.55
C ALA A 4 -1.30 -3.58 -15.67
N PHE A 5 -1.63 -2.78 -14.65
CA PHE A 5 -2.90 -2.95 -13.95
C PHE A 5 -4.07 -2.66 -14.89
N GLU A 6 -4.06 -1.53 -15.59
CA GLU A 6 -5.18 -1.11 -16.45
C GLU A 6 -5.27 -1.86 -17.77
N ASN A 7 -4.13 -2.25 -18.33
CA ASN A 7 -3.97 -2.88 -19.63
C ASN A 7 -3.13 -4.17 -19.52
N PRO A 8 -3.66 -5.23 -18.87
CA PRO A 8 -2.96 -6.51 -18.80
C PRO A 8 -2.78 -7.11 -20.21
N THR A 9 -1.67 -7.83 -20.41
CA THR A 9 -1.21 -8.28 -21.72
C THR A 9 -1.21 -9.80 -21.88
N ALA A 10 -1.26 -10.56 -20.78
CA ALA A 10 -1.35 -12.01 -20.82
C ALA A 10 -2.78 -12.46 -21.13
N ALA A 11 -2.92 -13.53 -21.91
CA ALA A 11 -4.17 -14.28 -22.00
C ALA A 11 -4.03 -15.51 -21.07
N VAL A 12 -4.78 -15.53 -19.98
CA VAL A 12 -4.59 -16.50 -18.92
C VAL A 12 -5.21 -17.83 -19.32
N THR A 13 -4.44 -18.90 -19.10
CA THR A 13 -4.83 -20.28 -19.40
C THR A 13 -4.76 -21.13 -18.15
N GLY A 14 -5.40 -22.31 -18.17
CA GLY A 14 -5.33 -23.27 -17.06
C GLY A 14 -3.90 -23.58 -16.59
N PRO A 15 -2.94 -23.86 -17.49
CA PRO A 15 -1.55 -24.08 -17.11
C PRO A 15 -0.87 -22.87 -16.46
N ILE A 16 -1.21 -21.64 -16.88
CA ILE A 16 -0.70 -20.43 -16.21
C ILE A 16 -1.21 -20.39 -14.78
N MET A 17 -2.52 -20.56 -14.58
CA MET A 17 -3.11 -20.55 -13.23
C MET A 17 -2.60 -21.69 -12.35
N GLU A 18 -2.38 -22.88 -12.90
CA GLU A 18 -1.77 -23.99 -12.14
C GLU A 18 -0.37 -23.66 -11.63
N ALA A 19 0.38 -22.82 -12.36
CA ALA A 19 1.72 -22.42 -11.96
C ALA A 19 1.76 -21.33 -10.89
N VAL A 20 0.77 -20.43 -10.84
CA VAL A 20 0.81 -19.22 -10.01
C VAL A 20 -0.28 -19.15 -8.93
N ALA A 21 -1.29 -20.03 -8.94
CA ALA A 21 -2.42 -19.96 -8.01
C ALA A 21 -2.01 -20.04 -6.54
N ASP A 22 -1.10 -20.96 -6.20
CA ASP A 22 -0.64 -21.15 -4.83
C ASP A 22 0.21 -19.95 -4.36
N GLU A 23 0.97 -19.33 -5.27
CA GLU A 23 1.73 -18.10 -5.01
C GLU A 23 0.81 -16.90 -4.78
N ILE A 24 -0.22 -16.73 -5.60
CA ILE A 24 -1.23 -15.66 -5.44
C ILE A 24 -1.94 -15.80 -4.08
N ALA A 25 -2.32 -17.02 -3.70
CA ALA A 25 -2.96 -17.28 -2.41
C ALA A 25 -2.02 -16.92 -1.26
N GLN A 26 -0.75 -17.34 -1.33
CA GLN A 26 0.24 -17.01 -0.30
C GLN A 26 0.48 -15.50 -0.19
N ILE A 27 0.60 -14.79 -1.32
CA ILE A 27 0.77 -13.32 -1.33
C ILE A 27 -0.44 -12.64 -0.71
N ARG A 28 -1.66 -13.11 -1.01
CA ARG A 28 -2.87 -12.58 -0.38
C ARG A 28 -2.79 -12.75 1.13
N ASP A 29 -2.51 -13.95 1.61
CA ASP A 29 -2.43 -14.23 3.06
C ASP A 29 -1.34 -13.35 3.71
N ASP A 30 -0.16 -13.24 3.10
CA ASP A 30 0.94 -12.42 3.64
C ASP A 30 0.65 -10.91 3.61
N ILE A 31 -0.22 -10.43 2.70
CA ILE A 31 -0.71 -9.05 2.71
C ILE A 31 -1.81 -8.89 3.75
N GLU A 32 -2.81 -9.76 3.79
CA GLU A 32 -3.93 -9.68 4.76
C GLU A 32 -3.48 -9.85 6.21
N ASP A 33 -2.45 -10.66 6.46
CA ASP A 33 -1.88 -10.88 7.80
C ASP A 33 -0.94 -9.76 8.24
N SER A 34 -0.59 -8.80 7.38
CA SER A 34 0.39 -7.75 7.68
C SER A 34 -0.21 -6.34 7.61
N ASP A 35 -0.12 -5.58 8.69
CA ASP A 35 -0.57 -4.17 8.70
C ASP A 35 0.49 -3.21 8.14
N PHE A 36 1.58 -3.71 7.52
CA PHE A 36 2.69 -2.84 7.11
C PHE A 36 2.24 -1.74 6.14
N PHE A 37 1.26 -2.02 5.27
CA PHE A 37 0.78 -1.04 4.32
C PHE A 37 -0.10 0.01 4.99
N ASP A 38 -0.86 -0.36 6.02
CA ASP A 38 -1.65 0.58 6.82
C ASP A 38 -0.73 1.53 7.60
N GLU A 39 0.36 1.01 8.19
CA GLU A 39 1.38 1.83 8.84
C GLU A 39 2.05 2.81 7.86
N ILE A 40 2.33 2.38 6.63
CA ILE A 40 2.85 3.28 5.59
C ILE A 40 1.82 4.37 5.23
N LEU A 41 0.53 4.03 5.16
CA LEU A 41 -0.53 5.01 4.90
C LEU A 41 -0.72 5.99 6.05
N LYS A 42 -0.65 5.52 7.29
CA LYS A 42 -0.66 6.35 8.50
C LYS A 42 0.48 7.35 8.49
N VAL A 43 1.72 6.92 8.19
CA VAL A 43 2.86 7.84 8.04
C VAL A 43 2.59 8.90 6.95
N ILE A 44 2.04 8.50 5.79
CA ILE A 44 1.72 9.46 4.71
C ILE A 44 0.62 10.43 5.14
N ALA A 45 -0.41 9.94 5.85
CA ALA A 45 -1.51 10.74 6.34
C ALA A 45 -1.05 11.74 7.42
N ASP A 46 -0.20 11.32 8.35
CA ASP A 46 0.38 12.19 9.38
C ASP A 46 1.19 13.33 8.75
N VAL A 47 1.97 13.02 7.73
CA VAL A 47 2.72 14.03 6.97
C VAL A 47 1.79 15.01 6.26
N GLN A 48 0.71 14.52 5.62
CA GLN A 48 -0.28 15.40 5.00
C GLN A 48 -0.93 16.30 6.04
N ALA A 49 -1.28 15.77 7.21
CA ALA A 49 -1.87 16.53 8.30
C ALA A 49 -0.91 17.61 8.85
N GLU A 50 0.39 17.31 8.96
CA GLU A 50 1.40 18.30 9.34
C GLU A 50 1.55 19.42 8.30
N ILE A 51 1.57 19.06 7.01
CA ILE A 51 1.59 20.04 5.90
C ILE A 51 0.36 20.94 5.97
N ASP A 52 -0.81 20.38 6.20
CA ASP A 52 -2.07 21.12 6.27
C ASP A 52 -2.12 22.04 7.48
N ALA A 53 -1.70 21.56 8.66
CA ALA A 53 -1.62 22.37 9.87
C ALA A 53 -0.63 23.52 9.74
N ALA A 54 0.41 23.35 8.93
CA ALA A 54 1.41 24.37 8.61
C ALA A 54 1.00 25.30 7.45
N THR A 55 -0.12 25.03 6.76
CA THR A 55 -0.57 25.84 5.62
C THR A 55 -1.56 26.92 6.06
N ASP A 56 -1.29 28.18 5.68
CA ASP A 56 -2.15 29.33 6.01
C ASP A 56 -3.40 29.46 5.10
N GLU A 57 -4.28 30.41 5.40
CA GLU A 57 -5.51 30.67 4.63
C GLU A 57 -5.25 31.07 3.16
N ASP A 58 -4.03 31.54 2.85
CA ASP A 58 -3.59 31.94 1.52
C ASP A 58 -2.88 30.80 0.76
N GLY A 59 -2.75 29.61 1.37
CA GLY A 59 -2.12 28.43 0.79
C GLY A 59 -0.59 28.46 0.85
N ASN A 60 -0.01 29.26 1.75
CA ASN A 60 1.43 29.27 2.01
C ASN A 60 1.78 28.30 3.13
N LEU A 61 2.80 27.48 2.91
CA LEU A 61 3.32 26.55 3.92
C LEU A 61 4.34 27.25 4.81
N ASP A 62 4.09 27.31 6.12
CA ASP A 62 4.99 27.85 7.15
C ASP A 62 5.78 26.71 7.83
N ILE A 63 7.08 26.65 7.55
CA ILE A 63 7.96 25.67 8.18
C ILE A 63 8.72 26.36 9.32
N GLY A 64 8.23 26.15 10.55
CA GLY A 64 8.93 26.58 11.76
C GLY A 64 8.85 28.08 12.07
N GLY A 65 7.89 28.82 11.50
CA GLY A 65 7.61 30.21 11.85
C GLY A 65 8.58 31.25 11.27
N GLU A 66 9.56 30.81 10.47
CA GLU A 66 10.60 31.68 9.90
C GLU A 66 10.56 31.75 8.37
N VAL A 67 9.96 30.76 7.70
CA VAL A 67 9.95 30.68 6.22
C VAL A 67 8.59 30.21 5.73
N THR A 68 7.94 31.06 4.94
CA THR A 68 6.71 30.74 4.22
C THR A 68 7.00 30.44 2.75
N PHE A 69 6.42 29.35 2.25
CA PHE A 69 6.54 28.94 0.86
C PHE A 69 5.18 29.09 0.15
N PRO A 70 5.04 30.03 -0.80
CA PRO A 70 3.82 30.14 -1.57
C PRO A 70 3.73 28.98 -2.57
N THR A 71 2.66 28.19 -2.51
CA THR A 71 2.43 27.04 -3.40
C THR A 71 3.67 26.13 -3.50
N PRO A 72 4.11 25.50 -2.39
CA PRO A 72 5.38 24.78 -2.38
C PRO A 72 5.34 23.68 -3.45
N ASN A 73 6.34 23.74 -4.32
CA ASN A 73 6.63 22.72 -5.30
C ASN A 73 8.05 22.24 -5.03
N GLY A 74 8.25 20.94 -4.84
CA GLY A 74 9.56 20.44 -4.43
C GLY A 74 9.57 18.96 -4.12
N GLY A 75 10.71 18.48 -3.61
CA GLY A 75 10.83 17.16 -3.02
C GLY A 75 10.95 17.28 -1.51
N VAL A 76 10.23 16.46 -0.78
CA VAL A 76 10.35 16.30 0.68
C VAL A 76 10.87 14.89 0.94
N SER A 77 11.81 14.79 1.87
CA SER A 77 12.32 13.53 2.38
C SER A 77 12.01 13.49 3.86
N ILE A 78 11.43 12.39 4.31
CA ILE A 78 10.92 12.21 5.66
C ILE A 78 11.54 10.95 6.21
N GLU A 79 12.09 11.05 7.41
CA GLU A 79 12.54 9.92 8.18
C GLU A 79 11.58 9.75 9.35
N PHE A 80 10.88 8.62 9.34
CA PHE A 80 10.01 8.19 10.41
C PHE A 80 10.71 7.09 11.21
N ILE A 81 10.70 7.21 12.53
CA ILE A 81 11.24 6.19 13.44
C ILE A 81 10.08 5.31 13.89
N CYS A 82 10.23 4.01 13.71
CA CYS A 82 9.14 3.08 13.96
C CYS A 82 8.84 2.92 15.45
N GLU A 83 7.58 2.65 15.78
CA GLU A 83 7.10 2.56 17.17
C GLU A 83 7.79 1.42 17.94
N GLY A 84 8.15 0.34 17.25
CA GLY A 84 8.70 -0.86 17.86
C GLY A 84 7.62 -1.79 18.41
N TRP A 85 8.01 -2.98 18.84
CA TRP A 85 7.02 -3.97 19.27
C TRP A 85 6.39 -3.69 20.61
N ASP A 86 7.07 -2.99 21.53
CA ASP A 86 6.68 -2.92 22.94
C ASP A 86 5.69 -1.80 23.27
N ASP A 87 5.92 -0.61 22.70
CA ASP A 87 5.17 0.62 22.99
C ASP A 87 4.64 1.22 21.67
N PRO A 88 3.33 1.15 21.38
CA PRO A 88 2.74 1.71 20.17
C PRO A 88 2.69 3.25 20.19
N SER A 89 3.07 3.91 21.29
CA SER A 89 3.13 5.36 21.33
C SER A 89 4.26 5.83 22.25
N PRO A 90 5.52 5.58 21.87
CA PRO A 90 6.64 5.89 22.71
C PRO A 90 6.78 7.41 22.83
N THR A 91 6.84 7.89 24.08
CA THR A 91 7.05 9.33 24.34
C THR A 91 8.37 9.88 23.80
N VAL A 92 9.33 9.00 23.50
CA VAL A 92 10.59 9.32 22.84
C VAL A 92 10.83 8.25 21.77
N PRO A 93 10.93 8.61 20.48
CA PRO A 93 11.25 7.66 19.42
C PRO A 93 12.61 6.98 19.65
N ASP A 94 12.69 5.67 19.44
CA ASP A 94 13.94 4.89 19.53
C ASP A 94 14.36 4.41 18.13
N PRO A 95 15.44 4.95 17.54
CA PRO A 95 15.95 4.51 16.24
C PRO A 95 16.29 3.02 16.16
N ALA A 96 16.47 2.33 17.29
CA ALA A 96 16.70 0.88 17.33
C ALA A 96 15.49 0.05 16.88
N ASN A 97 14.32 0.67 16.73
CA ASN A 97 13.09 0.06 16.22
C ASN A 97 13.01 0.06 14.69
N GLY A 98 14.02 0.62 14.02
CA GLY A 98 14.05 0.76 12.56
C GLY A 98 13.44 2.07 12.09
N THR A 99 13.56 2.32 10.79
CA THR A 99 13.16 3.59 10.17
C THR A 99 12.47 3.40 8.83
N ILE A 100 11.60 4.34 8.49
CA ILE A 100 11.01 4.49 7.16
C ILE A 100 11.52 5.82 6.58
N GLN A 101 12.23 5.76 5.46
CA GLN A 101 12.67 6.93 4.72
C GLN A 101 11.82 7.09 3.46
N LEU A 102 10.86 8.01 3.48
CA LEU A 102 10.01 8.33 2.34
C LEU A 102 10.48 9.58 1.61
N THR A 103 10.50 9.50 0.29
CA THR A 103 10.63 10.63 -0.62
C THR A 103 9.30 10.86 -1.31
N MET A 104 8.85 12.11 -1.30
CA MET A 104 7.61 12.54 -1.93
C MET A 104 7.80 13.87 -2.65
N ARG A 105 6.91 14.17 -3.58
CA ARG A 105 6.87 15.49 -4.23
C ARG A 105 5.75 16.31 -3.65
N LEU A 106 5.99 17.59 -3.43
CA LEU A 106 4.94 18.57 -3.22
C LEU A 106 4.57 19.20 -4.55
N VAL A 107 3.28 19.28 -4.84
CA VAL A 107 2.73 19.94 -6.03
C VAL A 107 1.60 20.85 -5.59
N GLY A 108 1.85 22.15 -5.63
CA GLY A 108 0.84 23.15 -5.25
C GLY A 108 0.37 23.03 -3.80
N GLY A 109 1.26 22.66 -2.87
CA GLY A 109 0.90 22.53 -1.45
C GLY A 109 0.48 21.14 -1.00
N THR A 110 0.27 20.18 -1.91
CA THR A 110 -0.17 18.83 -1.54
C THR A 110 0.86 17.77 -1.91
N ILE A 111 0.73 16.60 -1.27
CA ILE A 111 1.52 15.43 -1.63
C ILE A 111 1.12 14.96 -3.03
N GLY A 112 2.12 14.83 -3.90
CA GLY A 112 1.98 14.28 -5.23
C GLY A 112 1.69 12.78 -5.21
N PRO A 113 1.14 12.23 -6.30
CA PRO A 113 0.59 10.87 -6.31
C PRO A 113 1.63 9.76 -6.12
N LEU A 114 2.92 10.03 -6.28
CA LEU A 114 3.99 9.03 -6.18
C LEU A 114 4.90 9.33 -4.99
N ILE A 115 4.98 8.35 -4.09
CA ILE A 115 5.82 8.34 -2.90
C ILE A 115 6.70 7.10 -3.00
N TRP A 116 7.97 7.19 -2.64
CA TRP A 116 8.88 6.03 -2.66
C TRP A 116 9.92 6.14 -1.58
N GLY A 117 10.44 5.01 -1.12
CA GLY A 117 11.31 4.99 0.03
C GLY A 117 12.03 3.68 0.25
N ILE A 118 12.83 3.71 1.30
CA ILE A 118 13.51 2.56 1.88
C ILE A 118 13.02 2.43 3.31
N VAL A 119 12.74 1.20 3.71
CA VAL A 119 12.40 0.84 5.08
C VAL A 119 13.53 -0.03 5.60
N ASP A 120 14.08 0.33 6.75
CA ASP A 120 15.23 -0.32 7.37
C ASP A 120 14.80 -0.95 8.69
N GLU A 121 14.61 -2.28 8.67
CA GLU A 121 14.18 -3.12 9.80
C GLU A 121 13.08 -2.50 10.68
N CYS A 122 12.09 -1.85 10.05
CA CYS A 122 11.03 -1.15 10.77
C CYS A 122 10.13 -2.14 11.49
N ARG A 123 9.97 -1.96 12.80
CA ARG A 123 9.15 -2.81 13.67
C ARG A 123 7.89 -2.08 14.09
N PHE A 124 6.75 -2.76 14.00
CA PHE A 124 5.46 -2.24 14.41
C PHE A 124 4.64 -3.34 15.10
N PRO A 125 3.83 -3.00 16.10
CA PRO A 125 2.93 -3.94 16.74
C PRO A 125 1.67 -4.07 15.89
N VAL A 126 1.28 -5.30 15.57
CA VAL A 126 0.04 -5.58 14.83
C VAL A 126 -1.01 -6.09 15.82
N GLU A 127 -2.15 -5.40 15.92
CA GLU A 127 -3.24 -5.76 16.85
C GLU A 127 -4.50 -6.21 16.09
N ILE A 128 -4.57 -7.50 15.77
CA ILE A 128 -5.74 -8.11 15.11
C ILE A 128 -6.70 -8.64 16.19
N GLY A 129 -7.60 -7.78 16.67
CA GLY A 129 -8.55 -8.11 17.72
C GLY A 129 -7.84 -8.41 19.06
N PRO A 130 -7.96 -9.62 19.65
CA PRO A 130 -7.24 -9.96 20.88
C PRO A 130 -5.79 -10.44 20.64
N LEU A 131 -5.36 -10.57 19.38
CA LEU A 131 -4.04 -11.07 19.01
C LEU A 131 -3.09 -9.90 18.79
N ARG A 132 -1.86 -10.06 19.28
CA ARG A 132 -0.73 -9.15 19.01
C ARG A 132 0.33 -9.94 18.25
N SER A 133 0.73 -9.44 17.09
CA SER A 133 1.83 -9.96 16.28
C SER A 133 3.02 -9.00 16.33
N GLU A 134 4.22 -9.58 16.30
CA GLU A 134 5.48 -8.85 16.19
C GLU A 134 5.89 -8.77 14.72
N ASP A 135 5.47 -7.70 14.06
CA ASP A 135 5.71 -7.52 12.63
C ASP A 135 6.91 -6.62 12.35
N SER A 136 7.51 -6.81 11.19
CA SER A 136 8.56 -5.94 10.68
C SER A 136 8.60 -5.89 9.17
N TYR A 137 9.18 -4.82 8.62
CA TYR A 137 9.46 -4.70 7.20
C TYR A 137 10.87 -4.15 6.95
N ASP A 138 11.60 -4.78 6.04
CA ASP A 138 12.88 -4.32 5.52
C ASP A 138 12.89 -4.39 3.99
N GLY A 139 13.07 -3.25 3.32
CA GLY A 139 13.13 -3.23 1.86
C GLY A 139 12.80 -1.89 1.23
N LYS A 140 12.30 -1.95 0.00
CA LYS A 140 11.94 -0.78 -0.81
C LYS A 140 10.45 -0.76 -1.04
N ILE A 141 9.89 0.43 -0.95
CA ILE A 141 8.48 0.65 -1.20
C ILE A 141 8.27 1.82 -2.15
N ALA A 142 7.27 1.70 -3.01
CA ALA A 142 6.66 2.84 -3.67
C ALA A 142 5.15 2.74 -3.57
N VAL A 143 4.51 3.88 -3.33
CA VAL A 143 3.08 4.05 -3.16
C VAL A 143 2.59 5.02 -4.22
N HIS A 144 1.56 4.61 -4.95
CA HIS A 144 0.89 5.42 -5.94
C HIS A 144 -0.57 5.65 -5.54
N LEU A 145 -0.92 6.89 -5.21
CA LEU A 145 -2.22 7.32 -4.70
C LEU A 145 -3.27 7.52 -5.81
N GLY A 146 -2.92 7.21 -7.06
CA GLY A 146 -3.80 7.34 -8.22
C GLY A 146 -3.77 8.75 -8.80
N GLU A 147 -4.39 9.69 -8.11
CA GLU A 147 -4.45 11.10 -8.50
C GLU A 147 -3.81 12.01 -7.45
N PHE A 148 -3.82 13.33 -7.71
CA PHE A 148 -3.39 14.31 -6.72
C PHE A 148 -4.32 14.28 -5.51
N VAL A 149 -3.73 14.09 -4.33
CA VAL A 149 -4.46 14.11 -3.08
C VAL A 149 -4.80 15.55 -2.74
N SER A 150 -6.08 15.80 -2.46
CA SER A 150 -6.48 17.09 -1.90
C SER A 150 -6.17 17.11 -0.39
N PRO A 151 -5.89 18.27 0.22
CA PRO A 151 -5.53 18.37 1.64
C PRO A 151 -6.46 17.59 2.57
N SER A 152 -7.77 17.72 2.38
CA SER A 152 -8.80 17.09 3.21
C SER A 152 -9.22 15.69 2.78
N GLN A 153 -8.52 15.07 1.82
CA GLN A 153 -8.92 13.77 1.29
C GLN A 153 -8.46 12.65 2.20
N ASN A 154 -9.39 11.80 2.60
CA ASN A 154 -9.05 10.56 3.29
C ASN A 154 -8.37 9.61 2.30
N LEU A 155 -7.13 9.21 2.59
CA LEU A 155 -6.36 8.32 1.72
C LEU A 155 -7.03 6.96 1.54
N HIS A 156 -7.78 6.49 2.53
CA HIS A 156 -8.52 5.22 2.46
C HIS A 156 -9.68 5.25 1.46
N GLU A 157 -10.10 6.44 0.98
CA GLU A 157 -11.09 6.55 -0.10
C GLU A 157 -10.47 6.32 -1.50
N LEU A 158 -9.15 6.20 -1.58
CA LEU A 158 -8.42 6.05 -2.84
C LEU A 158 -8.05 4.59 -3.11
N PRO A 159 -8.08 4.15 -4.38
CA PRO A 159 -7.42 2.92 -4.79
C PRO A 159 -5.90 3.13 -4.78
N ILE A 160 -5.21 2.59 -3.78
CA ILE A 160 -3.78 2.82 -3.58
C ILE A 160 -2.99 1.64 -4.14
N THR A 161 -2.01 1.93 -4.99
CA THR A 161 -1.12 0.90 -5.54
C THR A 161 0.23 0.91 -4.83
N PHE A 162 0.61 -0.24 -4.30
CA PHE A 162 1.89 -0.51 -3.66
C PHE A 162 2.81 -1.28 -4.59
N ILE A 163 4.10 -0.99 -4.45
CA ILE A 163 5.21 -1.66 -5.10
C ILE A 163 6.20 -2.00 -4.00
N SER A 164 6.22 -3.24 -3.56
CA SER A 164 7.08 -3.70 -2.47
C SER A 164 8.18 -4.63 -2.99
N ASP A 165 9.40 -4.44 -2.49
CA ASP A 165 10.53 -5.33 -2.72
C ASP A 165 11.36 -5.41 -1.43
N GLY A 166 11.07 -6.40 -0.61
CA GLY A 166 11.55 -6.46 0.76
C GLY A 166 11.27 -7.80 1.44
N THR A 167 11.40 -7.80 2.75
CA THR A 167 11.10 -8.92 3.63
C THR A 167 10.11 -8.44 4.68
N ILE A 168 8.99 -9.14 4.81
CA ILE A 168 8.03 -8.96 5.90
C ILE A 168 8.38 -10.01 6.96
N GLY A 169 8.63 -9.57 8.18
CA GLY A 169 8.72 -10.46 9.34
C GLY A 169 7.36 -10.50 10.04
N ILE A 170 6.80 -11.69 10.26
CA ILE A 170 5.53 -11.90 10.97
C ILE A 170 5.79 -12.97 12.04
N ASP A 171 5.69 -12.62 13.33
CA ASP A 171 5.93 -13.54 14.44
C ASP A 171 7.27 -14.32 14.33
N GLY A 172 8.32 -13.64 13.87
CA GLY A 172 9.64 -14.21 13.64
C GLY A 172 9.78 -15.10 12.40
N ARG A 173 8.75 -15.19 11.55
CA ARG A 173 8.82 -15.76 10.20
C ARG A 173 9.13 -14.67 9.18
N ASP A 174 10.21 -14.86 8.42
CA ASP A 174 10.55 -13.97 7.31
C ASP A 174 9.90 -14.44 6.00
N VAL A 175 9.21 -13.52 5.34
CA VAL A 175 8.56 -13.70 4.04
C VAL A 175 9.15 -12.70 3.06
N ARG A 176 9.75 -13.20 1.97
CA ARG A 176 10.20 -12.32 0.89
C ARG A 176 8.99 -11.84 0.09
N ILE A 177 8.82 -10.54 -0.02
CA ILE A 177 7.83 -9.92 -0.90
C ILE A 177 8.53 -9.21 -2.05
N LYS A 178 8.06 -9.46 -3.26
CA LYS A 178 8.45 -8.69 -4.45
C LYS A 178 7.22 -8.53 -5.34
N GLN A 179 6.31 -7.68 -4.91
CA GLN A 179 4.96 -7.67 -5.43
C GLN A 179 4.47 -6.25 -5.68
N SER A 180 3.72 -6.10 -6.77
CA SER A 180 2.89 -4.91 -6.99
C SER A 180 1.44 -5.28 -6.74
N PHE A 181 0.78 -4.54 -5.86
CA PHE A 181 -0.61 -4.82 -5.50
C PHE A 181 -1.36 -3.50 -5.29
N ARG A 182 -2.68 -3.54 -5.44
CA ARG A 182 -3.58 -2.41 -5.24
C ARG A 182 -4.58 -2.77 -4.17
N VAL A 183 -4.75 -1.89 -3.21
CA VAL A 183 -5.74 -2.03 -2.15
C VAL A 183 -6.85 -1.01 -2.32
N THR A 184 -8.05 -1.39 -1.92
CA THR A 184 -9.21 -0.51 -1.76
C THR A 184 -9.81 -0.77 -0.39
N PHE A 185 -10.23 0.29 0.28
CA PHE A 185 -10.80 0.19 1.63
C PHE A 185 -12.28 0.50 1.62
N LYS A 186 -12.99 -0.06 2.59
CA LYS A 186 -14.33 0.37 2.99
C LYS A 186 -14.21 1.12 4.32
N LEU A 187 -14.91 2.23 4.42
CA LEU A 187 -15.03 2.97 5.67
C LEU A 187 -16.31 2.56 6.39
N ASP A 188 -16.21 2.27 7.68
CA ASP A 188 -17.39 2.06 8.52
C ASP A 188 -18.05 3.40 8.95
N ASP A 189 -19.18 3.32 9.66
CA ASP A 189 -19.91 4.50 10.15
C ASP A 189 -19.11 5.32 11.19
N GLU A 190 -18.03 4.76 11.75
CA GLU A 190 -17.14 5.37 12.73
C GLU A 190 -15.88 5.99 12.06
N GLY A 191 -15.69 5.74 10.76
CA GLY A 191 -14.56 6.20 9.96
C GLY A 191 -13.34 5.29 9.98
N ASN A 192 -13.46 4.08 10.55
CA ASN A 192 -12.40 3.07 10.50
C ASN A 192 -12.33 2.46 9.09
N ALA A 193 -11.12 2.26 8.59
CA ALA A 193 -10.89 1.67 7.28
C ALA A 193 -10.59 0.17 7.42
N ASP A 194 -11.36 -0.64 6.70
CA ASP A 194 -11.08 -2.06 6.53
C ASP A 194 -10.71 -2.35 5.07
N LEU A 195 -9.84 -3.32 4.84
CA LEU A 195 -9.55 -3.80 3.49
C LEU A 195 -10.84 -4.35 2.85
N ASP A 196 -11.22 -3.80 1.70
CA ASP A 196 -12.39 -4.20 0.92
C ASP A 196 -12.00 -4.90 -0.38
N GLY A 197 -10.85 -4.53 -0.96
CA GLY A 197 -10.37 -5.18 -2.18
C GLY A 197 -8.86 -5.20 -2.27
N LEU A 198 -8.36 -6.26 -2.87
CA LEU A 198 -6.95 -6.50 -3.14
C LEU A 198 -6.80 -6.94 -4.59
N ALA A 199 -5.98 -6.24 -5.37
CA ALA A 199 -5.63 -6.61 -6.73
C ALA A 199 -4.12 -6.84 -6.83
N ILE A 200 -3.70 -8.06 -7.16
CA ILE A 200 -2.30 -8.46 -7.29
C ILE A 200 -1.93 -8.46 -8.77
N LEU A 201 -0.88 -7.73 -9.15
CA LEU A 201 -0.32 -7.78 -10.50
C LEU A 201 0.60 -8.99 -10.65
N VAL A 202 0.18 -9.98 -11.43
CA VAL A 202 0.98 -11.16 -11.72
C VAL A 202 1.79 -10.91 -12.99
N GLU A 203 3.11 -10.83 -12.84
CA GLU A 203 4.05 -10.68 -13.96
C GLU A 203 4.61 -12.07 -14.34
N LEU A 204 4.24 -12.56 -15.53
CA LEU A 204 4.72 -13.84 -16.05
C LEU A 204 6.12 -13.70 -16.66
N ASP A 205 6.36 -12.56 -17.32
CA ASP A 205 7.66 -12.13 -17.84
C ASP A 205 7.67 -10.60 -18.03
N GLU A 206 8.71 -10.05 -18.65
CA GLU A 206 8.88 -8.60 -18.88
C GLU A 206 7.78 -7.96 -19.76
N THR A 207 6.97 -8.77 -20.45
CA THR A 207 5.97 -8.33 -21.43
C THR A 207 4.56 -8.82 -21.14
N GLN A 208 4.41 -9.88 -20.33
CA GLN A 208 3.16 -10.55 -20.05
C GLN A 208 2.75 -10.39 -18.59
N SER A 209 1.61 -9.76 -18.36
CA SER A 209 1.02 -9.62 -17.02
C SER A 209 -0.50 -9.78 -17.04
N PHE A 210 -1.05 -10.16 -15.89
CA PHE A 210 -2.49 -10.10 -15.61
C PHE A 210 -2.73 -9.65 -14.18
N VAL A 211 -3.97 -9.31 -13.83
CA VAL A 211 -4.34 -8.95 -12.46
C VAL A 211 -5.23 -10.04 -11.88
N TYR A 212 -4.86 -10.56 -10.71
CA TYR A 212 -5.77 -11.35 -9.90
C TYR A 212 -6.38 -10.43 -8.84
N PHE A 213 -7.70 -10.42 -8.69
CA PHE A 213 -8.38 -9.53 -7.75
C PHE A 213 -9.26 -10.29 -6.78
N PHE A 214 -9.40 -9.73 -5.59
CA PHE A 214 -10.29 -10.08 -4.50
C PHE A 214 -11.10 -8.83 -4.17
N GLU A 215 -12.43 -8.93 -4.19
CA GLU A 215 -13.36 -7.82 -3.95
C GLU A 215 -14.46 -8.29 -2.99
N GLY A 216 -14.55 -7.62 -1.84
CA GLY A 216 -15.37 -8.06 -0.71
C GLY A 216 -15.04 -9.49 -0.26
N ASP A 217 -15.99 -10.09 0.47
CA ASP A 217 -15.73 -11.37 1.16
C ASP A 217 -15.70 -12.60 0.23
N LEU A 218 -16.24 -12.49 -1.00
CA LEU A 218 -16.57 -13.66 -1.83
C LEU A 218 -16.23 -13.51 -3.32
N THR A 219 -15.91 -12.29 -3.78
CA THR A 219 -15.64 -12.09 -5.20
C THR A 219 -14.15 -12.19 -5.42
N GLN A 220 -13.74 -13.09 -6.32
CA GLN A 220 -12.39 -13.13 -6.83
C GLN A 220 -12.41 -13.36 -8.33
N GLY A 221 -11.35 -12.96 -9.00
CA GLY A 221 -11.30 -13.04 -10.44
C GLY A 221 -9.97 -12.67 -11.06
N ILE A 222 -9.95 -12.77 -12.38
CA ILE A 222 -8.81 -12.47 -13.22
C ILE A 222 -9.23 -11.37 -14.18
N ARG A 223 -8.40 -10.34 -14.30
CA ARG A 223 -8.43 -9.38 -15.41
C ARG A 223 -7.19 -9.61 -16.27
N ASP A 224 -7.41 -10.01 -17.51
CA ASP A 224 -6.36 -10.34 -18.47
C ASP A 224 -6.60 -9.63 -19.81
N ALA A 225 -5.75 -9.89 -20.81
CA ALA A 225 -5.84 -9.25 -22.14
C ALA A 225 -7.15 -9.54 -22.91
N SER A 226 -7.90 -10.57 -22.51
CA SER A 226 -9.14 -11.00 -23.12
C SER A 226 -10.40 -10.53 -22.38
N GLY A 227 -10.26 -10.07 -21.14
CA GLY A 227 -11.34 -9.48 -20.35
C GLY A 227 -11.25 -9.81 -18.86
N THR A 228 -12.40 -9.78 -18.20
CA THR A 228 -12.54 -10.07 -16.77
C THR A 228 -13.32 -11.36 -16.56
N PHE A 229 -12.83 -12.23 -15.68
CA PHE A 229 -13.40 -13.55 -15.40
C PHE A 229 -13.54 -13.74 -13.89
N ALA A 230 -14.68 -14.23 -13.43
CA ALA A 230 -14.85 -14.59 -12.02
C ALA A 230 -14.15 -15.93 -11.80
N CYS A 231 -13.17 -15.98 -10.92
CA CYS A 231 -12.32 -17.14 -10.68
C CYS A 231 -12.24 -17.41 -9.18
N ASN A 232 -12.20 -18.68 -8.82
CA ASN A 232 -11.99 -19.11 -7.45
C ASN A 232 -10.71 -19.94 -7.37
N LEU A 233 -9.73 -19.47 -6.57
CA LEU A 233 -8.44 -20.16 -6.38
C LEU A 233 -8.61 -21.53 -5.71
N GLU A 234 -9.51 -21.64 -4.73
CA GLU A 234 -9.75 -22.89 -3.99
C GLU A 234 -10.37 -23.97 -4.90
N GLU A 235 -11.36 -23.57 -5.70
CA GLU A 235 -12.03 -24.47 -6.65
C GLU A 235 -11.22 -24.68 -7.94
N ARG A 236 -10.18 -23.86 -8.18
CA ARG A 236 -9.37 -23.80 -9.41
C ARG A 236 -10.25 -23.69 -10.66
N ARG A 237 -11.27 -22.82 -10.61
CA ARG A 237 -12.26 -22.65 -11.67
C ARG A 237 -12.50 -21.20 -11.99
N CYS A 238 -12.65 -20.91 -13.28
CA CYS A 238 -13.10 -19.62 -13.78
C CYS A 238 -14.44 -19.76 -14.51
N THR A 239 -15.32 -18.80 -14.27
CA THR A 239 -16.58 -18.61 -14.97
C THR A 239 -16.55 -17.27 -15.68
N GLY A 240 -16.82 -17.28 -16.99
CA GLY A 240 -16.81 -16.05 -17.77
C GLY A 240 -18.07 -15.24 -17.52
N PHE A 241 -17.91 -14.03 -16.99
CA PHE A 241 -18.94 -12.99 -17.07
C PHE A 241 -18.48 -11.98 -18.12
N SER A 242 -19.25 -11.82 -19.20
CA SER A 242 -19.16 -10.60 -19.99
C SER A 242 -20.13 -9.60 -19.37
N TRP A 243 -19.61 -8.55 -18.75
CA TRP A 243 -20.41 -7.37 -18.40
C TRP A 243 -20.80 -6.60 -19.66
#